data_AF-A0A9D1F6X7-F1
#
_entry.id   AF-A0A9D1F6X7-F1
#
_cell.length_a   1.000
_cell.length_b   1.000
_cell.length_c   1.000
_cell.angle_alpha   90.00
_cell.angle_beta   90.00
_cell.angle_gamma   90.00
#
_symmetry.space_group_name_H-M   'P 1'
#
loop_
_entity.id
_entity.type
_entity.pdbx_description
1 polymer ?
#
loop_
_entity_poly.entity_id
_entity_poly.type
_entity_poly.pdbx_seq_one_letter_code
_entity_poly.pdbx_strand_id
1 'polypeptide(L)'
;MTIPAYDESYLDSMMQKTRYLFRIIARNSQQAFDVITDYMISDYREYMDMGNPLYLNKTPKQILSSIGFDADFNAEISDLYDEFIFDWMADIYTLLQWQYGLWSKDIVKRIPPGILYKKYNPLHEASLENGIRKLYDIYMKK
;
A
#
# COMPACT_ATOMS: atom_id res chain seq x y z
N MET A 1 4.16 20.65 -11.10
CA MET A 1 3.94 20.13 -9.73
C MET A 1 2.69 19.27 -9.77
N THR A 2 2.78 18.02 -9.34
CA THR A 2 1.59 17.19 -9.13
C THR A 2 0.88 17.67 -7.87
N ILE A 3 -0.45 17.68 -7.88
CA ILE A 3 -1.25 17.97 -6.69
C ILE A 3 -1.36 16.65 -5.93
N PRO A 4 -1.01 16.60 -4.63
CA PRO A 4 -1.16 15.40 -3.86
C PRO A 4 -2.61 14.93 -3.81
N ALA A 5 -2.84 13.62 -3.65
CA ALA A 5 -4.20 13.07 -3.66
C ALA A 5 -5.10 13.61 -2.54
N TYR A 6 -4.50 13.95 -1.40
CA TYR A 6 -5.18 14.51 -0.23
C TYR A 6 -4.20 15.31 0.62
N ASP A 7 -4.72 16.02 1.63
CA ASP A 7 -3.94 16.89 2.51
C ASP A 7 -2.83 16.14 3.26
N GLU A 8 -1.65 16.77 3.40
CA GLU A 8 -0.47 16.20 4.06
C GLU A 8 -0.74 15.79 5.51
N SER A 9 -1.68 16.44 6.19
CA SER A 9 -2.08 16.10 7.57
C SER A 9 -2.57 14.66 7.73
N TYR A 10 -3.03 14.00 6.65
CA TYR A 10 -3.42 12.60 6.67
C TYR A 10 -2.28 11.63 6.35
N LEU A 11 -1.16 12.10 5.80
CA LEU A 11 -0.13 11.24 5.20
C LEU A 11 0.51 10.31 6.23
N ASP A 12 0.96 10.84 7.38
CA ASP A 12 1.62 10.04 8.42
C ASP A 12 0.69 8.93 8.96
N SER A 13 -0.56 9.30 9.27
CA SER A 13 -1.58 8.32 9.68
C SER A 13 -1.80 7.25 8.60
N MET A 14 -1.79 7.64 7.32
CA MET A 14 -1.98 6.70 6.21
C MET A 14 -0.80 5.76 6.00
N MET A 15 0.42 6.25 6.15
CA MET A 15 1.62 5.41 6.10
C MET A 15 1.59 4.35 7.21
N GLN A 16 1.37 4.78 8.46
CA GLN A 16 1.33 3.87 9.62
C GLN A 16 0.21 2.82 9.48
N LYS A 17 -0.96 3.26 9.01
CA LYS A 17 -2.12 2.39 8.81
C LYS A 17 -1.91 1.36 7.71
N THR A 18 -1.35 1.78 6.58
CA THR A 18 -1.12 0.88 5.44
C THR A 18 -0.02 -0.13 5.76
N ARG A 19 1.05 0.28 6.44
CA ARG A 19 2.07 -0.64 7.00
C ARG A 19 1.44 -1.71 7.89
N TYR A 20 0.65 -1.28 8.87
CA TYR A 20 -0.03 -2.22 9.77
C TYR A 20 -0.97 -3.18 9.02
N LEU A 21 -1.75 -2.68 8.06
CA LEU A 21 -2.61 -3.50 7.22
C LEU A 21 -1.81 -4.58 6.49
N PHE A 22 -0.68 -4.20 5.87
CA PHE A 22 0.17 -5.10 5.10
C PHE A 22 0.81 -6.17 5.98
N ARG A 23 1.26 -5.81 7.20
CA ARG A 23 1.74 -6.79 8.19
C ARG A 23 0.65 -7.80 8.57
N ILE A 24 -0.56 -7.33 8.88
CA ILE A 24 -1.68 -8.22 9.20
C ILE A 24 -2.00 -9.17 8.05
N ILE A 25 -2.01 -8.67 6.82
CA ILE A 25 -2.23 -9.50 5.62
C ILE A 25 -1.11 -10.55 5.47
N ALA A 26 0.16 -10.18 5.65
CA ALA A 26 1.30 -11.09 5.55
C ALA A 26 1.24 -12.24 6.57
N ARG A 27 0.82 -11.95 7.80
CA ARG A 27 0.66 -12.94 8.89
C ARG A 27 -0.49 -13.90 8.67
N ASN A 28 -1.58 -13.41 8.06
CA ASN A 28 -2.85 -14.14 8.01
C ASN A 28 -3.13 -14.83 6.67
N SER A 29 -2.33 -14.57 5.61
CA SER A 29 -2.63 -15.10 4.28
C SER A 29 -1.40 -15.63 3.58
N GLN A 30 -1.49 -16.87 3.07
CA GLN A 30 -0.53 -17.44 2.12
C GLN A 30 -0.65 -16.84 0.71
N GLN A 31 -1.70 -16.05 0.47
CA GLN A 31 -1.99 -15.34 -0.78
C GLN A 31 -1.96 -13.82 -0.54
N ALA A 32 -1.01 -13.36 0.28
CA ALA A 32 -0.93 -11.97 0.73
C ALA A 32 -0.91 -10.95 -0.42
N PHE A 33 -0.29 -11.30 -1.55
CA PHE A 33 -0.26 -10.45 -2.74
C PHE A 33 -1.62 -10.27 -3.41
N ASP A 34 -2.46 -11.31 -3.42
CA ASP A 34 -3.80 -11.23 -3.99
C ASP A 34 -4.69 -10.37 -3.10
N VAL A 35 -4.61 -10.56 -1.78
CA VAL A 35 -5.34 -9.72 -0.80
C VAL A 35 -4.94 -8.24 -0.90
N ILE A 36 -3.64 -7.95 -1.07
CA ILE A 36 -3.19 -6.56 -1.32
C ILE A 36 -3.75 -6.03 -2.64
N THR A 37 -3.80 -6.86 -3.69
CA THR A 37 -4.36 -6.46 -4.98
C THR A 37 -5.84 -6.13 -4.85
N ASP A 38 -6.62 -6.98 -4.19
CA ASP A 38 -8.04 -6.79 -3.91
C ASP A 38 -8.28 -5.52 -3.10
N TYR A 39 -7.45 -5.28 -2.06
CA TYR A 39 -7.46 -4.03 -1.32
C TYR A 39 -7.24 -2.82 -2.24
N MET A 40 -6.20 -2.85 -3.08
CA MET A 40 -5.82 -1.74 -3.97
C MET A 40 -6.86 -1.42 -5.05
N ILE A 41 -7.69 -2.39 -5.45
CA ILE A 41 -8.78 -2.21 -6.43
C ILE A 41 -10.17 -2.03 -5.80
N SER A 42 -10.28 -2.13 -4.47
CA SER A 42 -11.55 -2.04 -3.76
C SER A 42 -12.17 -0.65 -3.78
N ASP A 43 -13.49 -0.58 -3.57
CA ASP A 43 -14.21 0.67 -3.36
C ASP A 43 -13.62 1.48 -2.19
N TYR A 44 -13.11 0.81 -1.16
CA TYR A 44 -12.43 1.50 -0.05
C TYR A 44 -11.25 2.32 -0.56
N ARG A 45 -10.39 1.73 -1.40
CA ARG A 45 -9.24 2.44 -1.96
C ARG A 45 -9.65 3.50 -2.96
N GLU A 46 -10.70 3.26 -3.75
CA GLU A 46 -11.24 4.29 -4.65
C GLU A 46 -11.67 5.56 -3.90
N TYR A 47 -12.45 5.44 -2.81
CA TYR A 47 -12.83 6.61 -2.02
C TYR A 47 -11.66 7.26 -1.27
N MET A 48 -10.69 6.45 -0.84
CA MET A 48 -9.45 6.97 -0.23
C MET A 48 -8.63 7.78 -1.25
N ASP A 49 -8.51 7.28 -2.48
CA ASP A 49 -7.79 7.96 -3.57
C ASP A 49 -8.45 9.30 -3.95
N MET A 50 -9.78 9.41 -3.83
CA MET A 50 -10.52 10.66 -3.98
C MET A 50 -10.33 11.66 -2.80
N GLY A 51 -9.55 11.28 -1.79
CA GLY A 51 -9.31 12.09 -0.60
C GLY A 51 -10.50 12.19 0.35
N ASN A 52 -11.43 11.21 0.32
CA ASN A 52 -12.61 11.24 1.17
C ASN A 52 -12.23 11.11 2.67
N PRO A 53 -12.52 12.12 3.52
CA PRO A 53 -12.09 12.10 4.93
C PRO A 53 -12.63 10.91 5.72
N LEU A 54 -13.83 10.41 5.42
CA LEU A 54 -14.38 9.24 6.09
C LEU A 54 -13.49 8.02 5.87
N TYR A 55 -13.00 7.82 4.65
CA TYR A 55 -12.18 6.68 4.26
C TYR A 55 -10.74 6.86 4.74
N LEU A 56 -10.18 8.07 4.64
CA LEU A 56 -8.88 8.40 5.19
C LEU A 56 -8.79 8.14 6.71
N ASN A 57 -9.91 8.25 7.44
CA ASN A 57 -9.97 8.05 8.90
C ASN A 57 -10.43 6.66 9.36
N LYS A 58 -10.82 5.72 8.47
CA LYS A 58 -11.20 4.36 8.90
C LYS A 58 -10.03 3.64 9.57
N THR A 59 -10.30 2.83 10.58
CA THR A 59 -9.28 2.02 11.26
C THR A 59 -8.92 0.77 10.45
N PRO A 60 -7.73 0.16 10.63
CA PRO A 60 -7.36 -1.09 9.96
C PRO A 60 -8.43 -2.18 10.05
N LYS A 61 -9.08 -2.35 11.20
CA LYS A 61 -10.16 -3.33 11.39
C LYS A 61 -11.36 -3.06 10.48
N GLN A 62 -11.76 -1.80 10.33
CA GLN A 62 -12.85 -1.42 9.43
C GLN A 62 -12.47 -1.63 7.97
N ILE A 63 -11.20 -1.41 7.62
CA ILE A 63 -10.68 -1.63 6.25
C ILE A 63 -10.73 -3.12 5.91
N LEU A 64 -10.14 -3.98 6.74
CA LEU A 64 -10.12 -5.44 6.52
C LEU A 64 -11.54 -5.99 6.41
N SER A 65 -12.44 -5.56 7.30
CA SER A 65 -13.86 -5.92 7.22
C SER A 65 -14.52 -5.46 5.93
N SER A 66 -14.17 -4.26 5.41
CA SER A 66 -14.76 -3.75 4.16
C SER A 66 -14.32 -4.51 2.90
N ILE A 67 -13.17 -5.19 2.97
CA ILE A 67 -12.68 -6.05 1.88
C ILE A 67 -12.94 -7.55 2.15
N GLY A 68 -13.75 -7.87 3.17
CA GLY A 68 -14.09 -9.26 3.50
C GLY A 68 -12.94 -10.11 4.03
N PHE A 69 -11.87 -9.48 4.55
CA PHE A 69 -10.70 -10.17 5.08
C PHE A 69 -10.87 -10.41 6.58
N ASP A 70 -11.03 -11.68 6.97
CA ASP A 70 -11.02 -12.10 8.37
C ASP A 70 -9.58 -12.31 8.83
N ALA A 71 -9.20 -11.61 9.89
CA ALA A 71 -7.81 -11.55 10.36
C ALA A 71 -7.73 -11.85 11.86
N ASP A 72 -6.81 -12.73 12.23
CA ASP A 72 -6.33 -12.83 13.59
C ASP A 72 -5.26 -11.76 13.83
N PHE A 73 -5.58 -10.77 14.66
CA PHE A 73 -4.66 -9.70 15.02
C PHE A 73 -3.52 -10.16 15.95
N ASN A 74 -3.62 -11.38 16.50
CA ASN A 74 -2.58 -12.01 17.31
C ASN A 74 -1.76 -13.05 16.53
N ALA A 75 -1.99 -13.20 15.22
CA ALA A 75 -1.22 -14.10 14.38
C ALA A 75 0.29 -13.82 14.51
N GLU A 76 1.07 -14.90 14.54
CA GLU A 76 2.53 -14.82 14.57
C GLU A 76 3.10 -14.31 13.23
N ILE A 77 4.39 -13.97 13.24
CA ILE A 77 5.11 -13.53 12.05
C ILE A 77 5.10 -14.66 11.01
N SER A 78 4.93 -14.31 9.74
CA SER A 78 4.88 -15.26 8.64
C SER A 78 6.26 -15.85 8.33
N ASP A 79 6.34 -17.17 8.13
CA ASP A 79 7.53 -17.82 7.57
C ASP A 79 7.69 -17.57 6.06
N LEU A 80 6.61 -17.16 5.37
CA LEU A 80 6.59 -16.96 3.92
C LEU A 80 6.99 -15.55 3.50
N TYR A 81 6.70 -14.57 4.34
CA TYR A 81 6.79 -13.15 4.00
C TYR A 81 7.52 -12.36 5.07
N ASP A 82 8.44 -11.50 4.64
CA ASP A 82 9.13 -10.57 5.52
C ASP A 82 8.28 -9.31 5.73
N GLU A 83 7.95 -9.01 6.99
CA GLU A 83 7.14 -7.85 7.37
C GLU A 83 7.79 -6.51 7.03
N PHE A 84 9.12 -6.41 7.07
CA PHE A 84 9.82 -5.18 6.70
C PHE A 84 9.71 -4.91 5.20
N ILE A 85 9.68 -5.96 4.37
CA ILE A 85 9.45 -5.81 2.93
C ILE A 85 8.00 -5.35 2.68
N PHE A 86 7.04 -5.90 3.44
CA PHE A 86 5.65 -5.47 3.36
C PHE A 86 5.43 -4.03 3.84
N ASP A 87 6.13 -3.60 4.89
CA ASP A 87 6.14 -2.19 5.34
C ASP A 87 6.69 -1.26 4.26
N TRP A 88 7.79 -1.64 3.62
CA TRP A 88 8.35 -0.90 2.49
C TRP A 88 7.38 -0.84 1.30
N MET A 89 6.73 -1.96 0.97
CA MET A 89 5.72 -1.98 -0.10
C MET A 89 4.53 -1.05 0.21
N ALA A 90 4.06 -1.05 1.46
CA ALA A 90 3.00 -0.16 1.92
C ALA A 90 3.39 1.31 1.75
N ASP A 91 4.62 1.67 2.09
CA ASP A 91 5.15 3.01 1.91
C ASP A 91 5.21 3.42 0.45
N ILE A 92 5.74 2.54 -0.41
CA ILE A 92 5.82 2.80 -1.85
C ILE A 92 4.44 3.03 -2.44
N TYR A 93 3.46 2.18 -2.15
CA TYR A 93 2.10 2.36 -2.68
C TYR A 93 1.42 3.61 -2.15
N THR A 94 1.58 3.90 -0.85
CA THR A 94 0.98 5.09 -0.23
C THR A 94 1.58 6.37 -0.82
N LEU A 95 2.89 6.44 -0.97
CA LEU A 95 3.56 7.64 -1.46
C LEU A 95 3.43 7.81 -2.98
N LEU A 96 3.42 6.72 -3.77
CA LEU A 96 3.10 6.82 -5.21
C LEU A 96 1.69 7.38 -5.44
N GLN A 97 0.73 6.92 -4.66
CA GLN A 97 -0.66 7.39 -4.68
C GLN A 97 -0.72 8.85 -4.27
N TRP A 98 -0.19 9.18 -3.09
CA TRP A 98 -0.28 10.51 -2.51
C TRP A 98 0.50 11.55 -3.32
N GLN A 99 1.79 11.33 -3.61
CA GLN A 99 2.68 12.31 -4.24
C GLN A 99 2.28 12.65 -5.68
N TYR A 100 1.75 11.66 -6.42
CA TYR A 100 1.44 11.80 -7.84
C TYR A 100 -0.06 11.84 -8.14
N GLY A 101 -0.92 11.73 -7.13
CA GLY A 101 -2.38 11.71 -7.33
C GLY A 101 -2.85 10.52 -8.18
N LEU A 102 -2.13 9.39 -8.12
CA LEU A 102 -2.43 8.21 -8.93
C LEU A 102 -3.52 7.38 -8.27
N TRP A 103 -4.38 6.75 -9.08
CA TRP A 103 -5.33 5.76 -8.58
C TRP A 103 -4.62 4.48 -8.17
N SER A 104 -4.92 3.97 -6.98
CA SER A 104 -4.39 2.73 -6.43
C SER A 104 -4.57 1.55 -7.39
N LYS A 105 -5.73 1.47 -8.05
CA LYS A 105 -6.02 0.45 -9.07
C LYS A 105 -5.08 0.52 -10.29
N ASP A 106 -4.67 1.72 -10.69
CA ASP A 106 -3.72 1.90 -11.79
C ASP A 106 -2.30 1.58 -11.34
N ILE A 107 -1.94 1.94 -10.10
CA ILE A 107 -0.62 1.63 -9.53
C ILE A 107 -0.43 0.12 -9.47
N VAL A 108 -1.36 -0.60 -8.84
CA VAL A 108 -1.24 -2.06 -8.62
C VAL A 108 -1.32 -2.84 -9.93
N LYS A 109 -2.05 -2.32 -10.94
CA LYS A 109 -2.08 -2.92 -12.29
C LYS A 109 -0.72 -2.88 -12.97
N ARG A 110 0.05 -1.80 -12.80
CA ARG A 110 1.36 -1.63 -13.45
C ARG A 110 2.52 -2.17 -12.62
N ILE A 111 2.38 -2.11 -11.29
CA ILE A 111 3.32 -2.67 -10.32
C ILE A 111 2.54 -3.58 -9.37
N PRO A 112 2.24 -4.83 -9.74
CA PRO A 112 1.60 -5.79 -8.85
C PRO A 112 2.45 -6.11 -7.61
N PRO A 113 1.86 -6.56 -6.49
CA PRO A 113 2.59 -6.77 -5.23
C PRO A 113 3.76 -7.75 -5.35
N GLY A 114 3.60 -8.84 -6.11
CA GLY A 114 4.69 -9.79 -6.35
C GLY A 114 5.85 -9.22 -7.19
N ILE A 115 5.58 -8.24 -8.06
CA ILE A 115 6.65 -7.49 -8.75
C ILE A 115 7.33 -6.53 -7.77
N LEU A 116 6.54 -5.77 -7.00
CA LEU A 116 7.07 -4.80 -6.06
C LEU A 116 7.94 -5.45 -4.98
N TYR A 117 7.51 -6.58 -4.44
CA TYR A 117 8.27 -7.36 -3.45
C TYR A 117 9.68 -7.67 -3.95
N LYS A 118 9.82 -8.11 -5.21
CA LYS A 118 11.12 -8.40 -5.85
C LYS A 118 11.97 -7.15 -6.08
N LYS A 119 11.37 -5.95 -6.08
CA LYS A 119 12.08 -4.67 -6.22
C LYS A 119 12.64 -4.16 -4.90
N TYR A 120 12.33 -4.78 -3.76
CA TYR A 120 12.95 -4.44 -2.49
C TYR A 120 14.47 -4.55 -2.55
N ASN A 121 15.05 -5.72 -2.86
CA ASN A 121 16.50 -5.91 -2.90
C ASN A 121 17.26 -4.85 -3.74
N PRO A 122 16.87 -4.53 -4.99
CA PRO A 122 17.57 -3.51 -5.76
C PRO A 122 17.28 -2.05 -5.36
N LEU A 123 16.29 -1.77 -4.49
CA LEU A 123 15.87 -0.40 -4.17
C LEU A 123 15.89 -0.05 -2.67
N HIS A 124 15.94 -1.01 -1.75
CA HIS A 124 15.83 -0.78 -0.31
C HIS A 124 17.02 0.00 0.28
N GLU A 125 18.19 -0.11 -0.34
CA GLU A 125 19.38 0.69 0.02
C GLU A 125 19.29 2.13 -0.49
N ALA A 126 18.39 2.42 -1.43
CA ALA A 126 18.11 3.79 -1.86
C ALA A 126 17.17 4.47 -0.85
N SER A 127 17.22 5.80 -0.78
CA SER A 127 16.18 6.54 -0.05
C SER A 127 14.80 6.23 -0.63
N LEU A 128 13.79 6.21 0.24
CA LEU A 128 12.40 5.93 -0.15
C LEU A 128 11.94 6.84 -1.31
N GLU A 129 12.27 8.13 -1.23
CA GLU A 129 12.03 9.12 -2.29
C GLU A 129 12.65 8.71 -3.64
N ASN A 130 13.91 8.24 -3.64
CA ASN A 130 14.56 7.77 -4.86
C ASN A 130 13.94 6.49 -5.40
N GLY A 131 13.53 5.57 -4.52
CA GLY A 131 12.80 4.36 -4.88
C GLY A 131 11.49 4.69 -5.59
N ILE A 132 10.69 5.58 -4.99
CA ILE A 132 9.42 6.07 -5.54
C ILE A 132 9.62 6.71 -6.91
N ARG A 133 10.56 7.65 -7.02
CA ARG A 133 10.84 8.35 -8.28
C ARG A 133 11.23 7.36 -9.39
N LYS A 134 12.10 6.40 -9.09
CA LYS A 134 12.50 5.35 -10.06
C LYS A 134 11.31 4.50 -10.49
N LEU A 135 10.47 4.06 -9.55
CA LEU A 135 9.29 3.26 -9.86
C LEU A 135 8.28 4.06 -10.68
N TYR A 136 8.08 5.34 -10.36
CA TYR A 136 7.26 6.24 -11.14
C TYR A 136 7.79 6.39 -12.58
N ASP A 137 9.08 6.69 -12.74
CA ASP A 137 9.71 6.86 -14.05
C ASP A 137 9.64 5.58 -14.92
N ILE A 138 9.75 4.39 -14.31
CA ILE A 138 9.74 3.11 -15.03
C ILE A 138 8.33 2.66 -15.41
N TYR A 139 7.36 2.80 -14.49
CA TYR A 139 6.05 2.15 -14.62
C TYR A 139 4.90 3.12 -14.83
N MET A 140 4.99 4.36 -14.35
CA MET A 140 3.87 5.31 -14.35
C MET A 140 3.98 6.35 -15.45
N LYS A 141 5.20 6.83 -15.70
CA LYS A 141 5.53 7.79 -16.74
C LYS A 141 5.34 7.15 -18.13
N LYS A 142 4.51 7.78 -18.95
CA LYS A 142 4.50 7.58 -20.40
C LYS A 142 5.42 8.59 -21.03
#